data_AF-A0A2B7YEA5-F1
#
_entry.id   AF-A0A2B7YEA5-F1
#
_cell.length_a   1.000
_cell.length_b   1.000
_cell.length_c   1.000
_cell.angle_alpha   90.00
_cell.angle_beta   90.00
_cell.angle_gamma   90.00
#
_symmetry.space_group_name_H-M   'P 1'
#
loop_
_entity.id
_entity.type
_entity.pdbx_description
1 polymer ?
#
loop_
_entity_poly.entity_id
_entity_poly.type
_entity_poly.pdbx_seq_one_letter_code
_entity_poly.pdbx_strand_id
1 'polypeptide(L)'
;MARRIYDLVLKGQQVLIAGKKNSYLVDRVVKSSIFQAHIQGTSTPVMIKTERHPMMYKPELDAHEFNCIRNSPYITSMYEAIDNGTDKCMVFEWLDHNLWSLRYQKRARNSALPKTAAKSVLQALTALSNMDGQGAGVHADIYPHNIMVSDADSPSPTVKLGDLGNLIPAGSQLTYRLQGHAIRAPEIWMGRTISPACDVWALGVSLANFLAAKQLFGPSGFNLQLEQKARKKMQIAYSIAKIIQLVGPIPWDIESRYTKEFDLANALLEKEFIKVRSLETELSNMEVPEDCVEFIRYLLTLDPHERPTAEQALKHPWLHDTA
;
A
#
# COMPACT_ATOMS: atom_id res chain seq x y z
N MET A 1 24.62 22.27 18.42
CA MET A 1 23.99 21.88 17.14
C MET A 1 22.81 20.99 17.50
N ALA A 2 21.59 21.37 17.11
CA ALA A 2 20.41 20.56 17.39
C ALA A 2 20.57 19.18 16.71
N ARG A 3 20.27 18.11 17.47
CA ARG A 3 20.47 16.73 17.04
C ARG A 3 19.13 16.15 16.60
N ARG A 4 19.15 15.28 15.59
CA ARG A 4 17.93 14.67 15.04
C ARG A 4 17.24 13.82 16.10
N ILE A 5 15.91 13.74 16.04
CA ILE A 5 15.11 12.89 16.92
C ILE A 5 15.66 11.45 16.92
N TYR A 6 15.93 10.89 15.75
CA TYR A 6 16.48 9.53 15.62
C TYR A 6 17.80 9.34 16.39
N ASP A 7 18.75 10.25 16.23
CA ASP A 7 20.07 10.17 16.86
C ASP A 7 20.00 10.35 18.38
N LEU A 8 19.03 11.14 18.85
CA LEU A 8 18.77 11.36 20.27
C LEU A 8 18.19 10.10 20.92
N VAL A 9 17.16 9.51 20.31
CA VAL A 9 16.52 8.29 20.85
C VAL A 9 17.51 7.12 20.86
N LEU A 10 18.33 6.95 19.82
CA LEU A 10 19.36 5.89 19.80
C LEU A 10 20.43 6.04 20.89
N LYS A 11 20.63 7.26 21.40
CA LYS A 11 21.53 7.53 22.53
C LYS A 11 20.85 7.36 23.89
N GLY A 12 19.64 6.83 23.92
CA GLY A 12 18.83 6.68 25.13
C GLY A 12 18.34 8.01 25.71
N GLN A 13 18.36 9.09 24.92
CA GLN A 13 17.86 10.38 25.37
C GLN A 13 16.34 10.43 25.20
N GLN A 14 15.65 10.89 26.24
CA GLN A 14 14.23 11.17 26.16
C GLN A 14 14.01 12.41 25.27
N VAL A 15 13.11 12.29 24.30
CA VAL A 15 12.81 13.36 23.34
C VAL A 15 11.39 13.84 23.55
N LEU A 16 11.24 15.13 23.85
CA LEU A 16 9.96 15.83 23.88
C LEU A 16 9.82 16.70 22.63
N ILE A 17 8.74 16.54 21.89
CA ILE A 17 8.43 17.32 20.69
C ILE A 17 7.24 18.22 21.03
N ALA A 18 7.45 19.53 21.07
CA ALA A 18 6.40 20.51 21.34
C ALA A 18 5.66 20.87 20.05
N GLY A 19 4.38 20.52 19.96
CA GLY A 19 3.47 20.94 18.90
C GLY A 19 2.64 22.17 19.30
N LYS A 20 1.78 22.61 18.38
CA LYS A 20 0.79 23.67 18.65
C LYS A 20 -0.40 23.15 19.44
N LYS A 21 -0.79 21.89 19.23
CA LYS A 21 -1.95 21.29 19.93
C LYS A 21 -1.51 20.56 21.19
N ASN A 22 -0.47 19.72 21.10
CA ASN A 22 0.04 18.96 22.24
C ASN A 22 1.58 18.91 22.25
N SER A 23 2.13 18.44 23.38
CA SER A 23 3.52 17.99 23.46
C SER A 23 3.57 16.47 23.41
N TYR A 24 4.59 15.90 22.76
CA TYR A 24 4.69 14.47 22.50
C TYR A 24 5.99 13.90 23.05
N LEU A 25 5.89 12.89 23.89
CA LEU A 25 7.06 12.19 24.45
C LEU A 25 7.35 10.96 23.61
N VAL A 26 8.54 10.89 23.01
CA VAL A 26 8.92 9.78 22.13
C VAL A 26 9.25 8.54 22.96
N ASP A 27 8.54 7.45 22.68
CA ASP A 27 8.69 6.17 23.40
C ASP A 27 9.75 5.29 22.75
N ARG A 28 9.67 5.12 21.42
CA ARG A 28 10.60 4.25 20.68
C ARG A 28 10.66 4.58 19.19
N VAL A 29 11.77 4.17 18.59
CA VAL A 29 11.95 4.12 17.14
C VAL A 29 11.20 2.91 16.58
N VAL A 30 10.31 3.14 15.60
CA VAL A 30 9.67 2.08 14.80
C VAL A 30 10.45 1.85 13.51
N LYS A 31 10.83 2.93 12.83
CA LYS A 31 11.73 2.96 11.67
C LYS A 31 12.61 4.21 11.75
N SER A 32 13.57 4.34 10.84
CA SER A 32 14.50 5.50 10.81
C SER A 32 13.81 6.88 10.77
N SER A 33 12.59 6.95 10.23
CA SER A 33 11.78 8.16 10.15
C SER A 33 10.40 8.02 10.82
N ILE A 34 10.15 6.95 11.58
CA ILE A 34 8.85 6.69 12.21
C ILE A 34 9.07 6.36 13.67
N PHE A 35 8.37 7.08 14.55
CA PHE A 35 8.47 6.95 15.99
C PHE A 35 7.10 6.66 16.57
N GLN A 36 7.05 5.83 17.60
CA GLN A 36 5.91 5.80 18.51
C GLN A 36 6.18 6.79 19.64
N ALA A 37 5.16 7.56 19.96
CA ALA A 37 5.17 8.52 21.05
C ALA A 37 3.81 8.50 21.75
N HIS A 38 3.67 9.26 22.82
CA HIS A 38 2.38 9.56 23.44
C HIS A 38 2.23 11.05 23.74
N ILE A 39 0.98 11.50 23.84
CA ILE A 39 0.68 12.88 24.26
C ILE A 39 1.10 13.04 25.73
N GLN A 40 2.00 13.98 26.00
CA GLN A 40 2.54 14.25 27.33
C GLN A 40 1.42 14.52 28.34
N GLY A 41 1.48 13.84 29.48
CA GLY A 41 0.44 13.92 30.52
C GLY A 41 -0.76 12.99 30.28
N THR A 42 -0.75 12.19 29.22
CA THR A 42 -1.75 11.16 28.94
C THR A 42 -1.08 9.84 28.53
N SER A 43 -1.87 8.78 28.39
CA SER A 43 -1.41 7.51 27.81
C SER A 43 -1.81 7.35 26.34
N THR A 44 -2.25 8.43 25.66
CA THR A 44 -2.74 8.36 24.28
C THR A 44 -1.58 8.21 23.31
N PRO A 45 -1.45 7.05 22.61
CA PRO A 45 -0.34 6.82 21.71
C PRO A 45 -0.54 7.55 20.37
N VAL A 46 0.57 7.96 19.76
CA VAL A 46 0.63 8.61 18.45
C VAL A 46 1.79 8.05 17.62
N MET A 47 1.69 8.20 16.32
CA MET A 47 2.80 7.95 15.39
C MET A 47 3.37 9.29 14.93
N ILE A 48 4.69 9.44 15.00
CA ILE A 48 5.39 10.62 14.48
C ILE A 48 6.22 10.19 13.29
N LYS A 49 5.90 10.71 12.11
CA LYS A 49 6.67 10.54 10.88
C LYS A 49 7.53 11.78 10.66
N THR A 50 8.82 11.60 10.41
CA THR A 50 9.73 12.70 10.05
C THR A 50 10.06 12.63 8.56
N GLU A 51 10.07 13.78 7.89
CA GLU A 51 10.51 13.88 6.50
C GLU A 51 11.49 15.04 6.35
N ARG A 52 12.59 14.76 5.64
CA ARG A 52 13.71 15.69 5.47
C ARG A 52 13.64 16.42 4.14
N HIS A 53 13.00 15.82 3.14
CA HIS A 53 12.94 16.40 1.81
C HIS A 53 11.63 17.18 1.65
N PRO A 54 11.67 18.52 1.45
CA PRO A 54 10.46 19.32 1.31
C PRO A 54 9.53 18.82 0.20
N MET A 55 10.12 18.32 -0.90
CA MET A 55 9.40 17.70 -2.02
C MET A 55 8.62 16.43 -1.67
N MET A 56 8.96 15.74 -0.58
CA MET A 56 8.25 14.55 -0.09
C MET A 56 7.29 14.93 1.05
N TYR A 57 7.71 15.85 1.92
CA TYR A 57 6.92 16.30 3.07
C TYR A 57 5.66 17.06 2.66
N LYS A 58 5.81 18.03 1.74
CA LYS A 58 4.72 18.96 1.41
C LYS A 58 3.53 18.27 0.72
N PRO A 59 3.71 17.38 -0.28
CA PRO A 59 2.59 16.68 -0.88
C PRO A 59 1.76 15.85 0.12
N GLU A 60 2.42 15.14 1.04
CA GLU A 60 1.72 14.36 2.07
C GLU A 60 0.97 15.27 3.04
N LEU A 61 1.61 16.35 3.50
CA LEU A 61 0.98 17.33 4.38
C LEU A 61 -0.26 17.95 3.73
N ASP A 62 -0.13 18.43 2.49
CA ASP A 62 -1.19 19.08 1.74
C ASP A 62 -2.36 18.10 1.46
N ALA A 63 -2.07 16.80 1.28
CA ALA A 63 -3.11 15.76 1.13
C ALA A 63 -4.03 15.68 2.35
N HIS A 64 -3.50 15.83 3.57
CA HIS A 64 -4.31 15.82 4.80
C HIS A 64 -5.09 17.14 5.03
N GLU A 65 -4.97 18.12 4.13
CA GLU A 65 -5.79 19.33 4.18
C GLU A 65 -7.18 19.16 3.55
N PHE A 66 -7.33 18.19 2.65
CA PHE A 66 -8.62 17.84 2.04
C PHE A 66 -9.60 17.31 3.09
N ASN A 67 -10.84 17.78 3.07
CA ASN A 67 -11.92 17.36 3.94
C ASN A 67 -12.27 15.89 3.74
N CYS A 68 -12.30 15.40 2.50
CA CYS A 68 -12.57 13.98 2.24
C CYS A 68 -11.52 13.04 2.88
N ILE A 69 -10.27 13.49 3.02
CA ILE A 69 -9.20 12.75 3.69
C ILE A 69 -9.28 12.95 5.21
N ARG A 70 -9.30 14.20 5.65
CA ARG A 70 -9.29 14.58 7.08
C ARG A 70 -10.45 13.97 7.86
N ASN A 71 -11.62 13.87 7.24
CA ASN A 71 -12.84 13.37 7.88
C ASN A 71 -13.11 11.88 7.60
N SER A 72 -12.25 11.21 6.82
CA SER A 72 -12.45 9.79 6.51
C SER A 72 -12.08 8.92 7.71
N PRO A 73 -12.98 8.05 8.19
CA PRO A 73 -12.64 7.08 9.23
C PRO A 73 -11.74 5.95 8.71
N TYR A 74 -11.48 5.90 7.40
CA TYR A 74 -10.74 4.84 6.73
C TYR A 74 -9.35 5.27 6.26
N ILE A 75 -8.97 6.53 6.48
CA ILE A 75 -7.63 7.06 6.22
C ILE A 75 -7.02 7.48 7.55
N THR A 76 -5.73 7.26 7.74
CA THR A 76 -5.04 7.63 8.99
C THR A 76 -5.14 9.13 9.25
N SER A 77 -5.63 9.50 10.42
CA SER A 77 -5.86 10.87 10.84
C SER A 77 -4.53 11.53 11.20
N MET A 78 -4.27 12.70 10.60
CA MET A 78 -3.16 13.56 10.98
C MET A 78 -3.65 14.57 12.04
N TYR A 79 -3.00 14.60 13.19
CA TYR A 79 -3.34 15.51 14.28
C TYR A 79 -2.74 16.89 14.08
N GLU A 80 -1.44 16.96 13.78
CA GLU A 80 -0.76 18.20 13.47
C GLU A 80 0.59 17.94 12.78
N ALA A 81 1.16 19.00 12.22
CA ALA A 81 2.52 19.01 11.71
C ALA A 81 3.38 20.00 12.51
N ILE A 82 4.62 19.62 12.78
CA ILE A 82 5.52 20.31 13.69
C ILE A 82 6.86 20.52 12.97
N ASP A 83 7.37 21.73 13.05
CA ASP A 83 8.73 22.05 12.64
C ASP A 83 9.53 22.42 13.89
N ASN A 84 10.43 21.53 14.31
CA ASN A 84 11.29 21.77 15.47
C ASN A 84 12.65 22.38 15.08
N GLY A 85 12.80 22.83 13.83
CA GLY A 85 14.03 23.40 13.27
C GLY A 85 15.04 22.37 12.74
N THR A 86 14.95 21.09 13.14
CA THR A 86 15.79 20.00 12.60
C THR A 86 15.04 19.00 11.75
N ASP A 87 13.83 18.66 12.18
CA ASP A 87 12.98 17.63 11.59
C ASP A 87 11.59 18.23 11.33
N LYS A 88 11.07 18.03 10.11
CA LYS A 88 9.66 18.27 9.82
C LYS A 88 8.90 17.02 10.23
N CYS A 89 8.01 17.16 11.19
CA CYS A 89 7.26 16.06 11.81
C CYS A 89 5.80 16.14 11.41
N MET A 90 5.19 15.01 11.08
CA MET A 90 3.75 14.83 10.97
C MET A 90 3.31 13.86 12.07
N VAL A 91 2.36 14.30 12.90
CA VAL A 91 1.82 13.50 14.01
C VAL A 91 0.49 12.90 13.56
N PHE A 92 0.38 11.58 13.67
CA PHE A 92 -0.78 10.80 13.28
C PHE A 92 -1.34 10.03 14.48
N GLU A 93 -2.58 9.58 14.34
CA GLU A 93 -3.11 8.52 15.19
C GLU A 93 -2.21 7.28 15.16
N TRP A 94 -2.11 6.58 16.29
CA TRP A 94 -1.37 5.32 16.37
C TRP A 94 -2.27 4.14 16.03
N LEU A 95 -1.79 3.23 15.19
CA LEU A 95 -2.35 1.90 14.99
C LEU A 95 -1.27 0.85 15.26
N ASP A 96 -1.64 -0.22 15.94
CA ASP A 96 -0.70 -1.17 16.58
C ASP A 96 0.11 -2.00 15.58
N HIS A 97 -0.47 -2.23 14.42
CA HIS A 97 0.04 -3.12 13.41
C HIS A 97 -0.14 -2.54 12.01
N ASN A 98 0.55 -3.15 11.06
CA ASN A 98 0.14 -3.11 9.66
C ASN A 98 -0.23 -4.52 9.20
N LEU A 99 -1.01 -4.63 8.12
CA LEU A 99 -1.51 -5.89 7.61
C LEU A 99 -0.35 -6.87 7.34
N TRP A 100 0.80 -6.40 6.83
CA TRP A 100 1.96 -7.25 6.60
C TRP A 100 2.51 -7.90 7.87
N SER A 101 2.57 -7.16 8.99
CA SER A 101 3.07 -7.67 10.26
C SER A 101 2.21 -8.82 10.82
N LEU A 102 0.94 -8.87 10.41
CA LEU A 102 -0.04 -9.86 10.83
C LEU A 102 -0.08 -11.13 9.97
N ARG A 103 0.66 -11.18 8.85
CA ARG A 103 0.53 -12.22 7.82
C ARG A 103 0.71 -13.67 8.30
N TYR A 104 1.51 -13.90 9.34
CA TYR A 104 1.72 -15.25 9.90
C TYR A 104 0.71 -15.63 10.98
N GLN A 105 -0.04 -14.65 11.50
CA GLN A 105 -1.02 -14.84 12.56
C GLN A 105 -2.45 -15.00 12.01
N LYS A 106 -2.62 -14.96 10.69
CA LYS A 106 -3.90 -15.06 9.97
C LYS A 106 -4.76 -16.28 10.34
N ARG A 107 -4.15 -17.39 10.79
CA ARG A 107 -4.86 -18.63 11.17
C ARG A 107 -5.29 -18.68 12.63
N ALA A 108 -4.63 -17.93 13.50
CA ALA A 108 -4.96 -17.83 14.91
C ALA A 108 -5.91 -16.66 15.21
N ARG A 109 -6.13 -15.79 14.23
CA ARG A 109 -6.86 -14.53 14.37
C ARG A 109 -8.09 -14.49 13.47
N ASN A 110 -9.04 -13.68 13.91
CA ASN A 110 -10.35 -13.46 13.32
C ASN A 110 -10.38 -13.49 11.77
N SER A 111 -11.26 -14.34 11.21
CA SER A 111 -11.53 -14.44 9.76
C SER A 111 -12.07 -13.14 9.15
N ALA A 112 -12.53 -12.19 9.97
CA ALA A 112 -13.02 -10.89 9.50
C ALA A 112 -11.91 -9.91 9.07
N LEU A 113 -10.64 -10.12 9.44
CA LEU A 113 -9.58 -9.16 9.14
C LEU A 113 -9.37 -8.92 7.62
N PRO A 114 -9.24 -9.96 6.76
CA PRO A 114 -9.16 -9.75 5.32
C PRO A 114 -10.34 -8.96 4.74
N LYS A 115 -11.58 -9.31 5.16
CA LYS A 115 -12.81 -8.61 4.72
C LYS A 115 -12.81 -7.16 5.17
N THR A 116 -12.47 -6.91 6.43
CA THR A 116 -12.43 -5.55 7.02
C THR A 116 -11.36 -4.71 6.34
N ALA A 117 -10.18 -5.29 6.08
CA ALA A 117 -9.11 -4.60 5.36
C ALA A 117 -9.52 -4.22 3.94
N ALA A 118 -10.13 -5.15 3.19
CA ALA A 118 -10.66 -4.87 1.87
C ALA A 118 -11.71 -3.75 1.91
N LYS A 119 -12.71 -3.86 2.79
CA LYS A 119 -13.79 -2.88 2.94
C LYS A 119 -13.25 -1.50 3.31
N SER A 120 -12.36 -1.40 4.29
CA SER A 120 -11.76 -0.14 4.71
C SER A 120 -10.94 0.52 3.60
N VAL A 121 -10.10 -0.24 2.88
CA VAL A 121 -9.32 0.32 1.79
C VAL A 121 -10.21 0.79 0.65
N LEU A 122 -11.26 0.04 0.29
CA LEU A 122 -12.21 0.48 -0.74
C LEU A 122 -13.01 1.73 -0.32
N GLN A 123 -13.38 1.84 0.96
CA GLN A 123 -13.99 3.06 1.49
C GLN A 123 -13.03 4.25 1.46
N ALA A 124 -11.75 4.05 1.80
CA ALA A 124 -10.72 5.07 1.65
C ALA A 124 -10.57 5.52 0.19
N LEU A 125 -10.54 4.57 -0.76
CA LEU A 125 -10.51 4.87 -2.19
C LEU A 125 -11.75 5.61 -2.68
N THR A 126 -12.92 5.32 -2.11
CA THR A 126 -14.16 6.06 -2.40
C THR A 126 -14.03 7.52 -1.92
N ALA A 127 -13.42 7.77 -0.77
CA ALA A 127 -13.14 9.14 -0.29
C ALA A 127 -12.16 9.90 -1.21
N LEU A 128 -11.22 9.19 -1.86
CA LEU A 128 -10.30 9.77 -2.83
C LEU A 128 -10.91 9.99 -4.23
N SER A 129 -12.11 9.48 -4.51
CA SER A 129 -12.70 9.52 -5.86
C SER A 129 -13.05 10.92 -6.38
N ASN A 130 -13.21 11.91 -5.48
CA ASN A 130 -13.59 13.28 -5.84
C ASN A 130 -12.72 14.38 -5.22
N MET A 131 -11.86 14.08 -4.23
CA MET A 131 -10.92 15.03 -3.60
C MET A 131 -11.52 16.44 -3.39
N ASP A 132 -12.65 16.53 -2.69
CA ASP A 132 -13.40 17.79 -2.46
C ASP A 132 -13.79 18.57 -3.74
N GLY A 133 -14.09 17.87 -4.82
CA GLY A 133 -14.45 18.45 -6.11
C GLY A 133 -13.25 18.76 -7.01
N GLN A 134 -12.03 18.41 -6.62
CA GLN A 134 -10.83 18.58 -7.43
C GLN A 134 -10.55 17.39 -8.37
N GLY A 135 -11.42 16.38 -8.36
CA GLY A 135 -11.31 15.18 -9.18
C GLY A 135 -10.74 13.98 -8.42
N ALA A 136 -10.54 12.87 -9.10
CA ALA A 136 -10.08 11.63 -8.45
C ALA A 136 -8.58 11.70 -8.09
N GLY A 137 -8.25 11.28 -6.88
CA GLY A 137 -6.90 11.00 -6.43
C GLY A 137 -6.52 9.52 -6.61
N VAL A 138 -5.22 9.26 -6.75
CA VAL A 138 -4.61 7.93 -6.81
C VAL A 138 -3.55 7.84 -5.72
N HIS A 139 -3.79 6.97 -4.73
CA HIS A 139 -2.92 6.73 -3.58
C HIS A 139 -1.54 6.22 -3.99
N ALA A 140 -1.48 5.36 -5.02
CA ALA A 140 -0.26 4.87 -5.65
C ALA A 140 0.65 3.93 -4.84
N ASP A 141 0.43 3.79 -3.53
CA ASP A 141 1.23 2.92 -2.67
C ASP A 141 0.39 2.02 -1.73
N ILE A 142 -0.68 1.44 -2.27
CA ILE A 142 -1.49 0.46 -1.52
C ILE A 142 -0.74 -0.86 -1.48
N TYR A 143 -0.10 -1.11 -0.35
CA TYR A 143 0.58 -2.36 -0.03
C TYR A 143 0.31 -2.74 1.43
N PRO A 144 0.50 -4.02 1.83
CA PRO A 144 0.14 -4.45 3.18
C PRO A 144 0.86 -3.73 4.33
N HIS A 145 1.92 -2.96 4.09
CA HIS A 145 2.56 -2.20 5.18
C HIS A 145 2.01 -0.78 5.35
N ASN A 146 1.17 -0.27 4.43
CA ASN A 146 0.41 0.98 4.55
C ASN A 146 -1.05 0.74 4.95
N ILE A 147 -1.48 -0.52 5.08
CA ILE A 147 -2.81 -0.86 5.62
C ILE A 147 -2.63 -1.08 7.12
N MET A 148 -3.02 -0.08 7.90
CA MET A 148 -2.81 0.00 9.34
C MET A 148 -3.95 -0.69 10.09
N VAL A 149 -3.63 -1.39 11.18
CA VAL A 149 -4.59 -2.23 11.92
C VAL A 149 -4.41 -2.06 13.43
N SER A 150 -5.50 -1.84 14.15
CA SER A 150 -5.59 -1.96 15.61
C SER A 150 -6.71 -2.94 15.99
N ASP A 151 -6.63 -3.47 17.21
CA ASP A 151 -7.59 -4.46 17.72
C ASP A 151 -7.72 -5.67 16.78
N ALA A 152 -6.61 -6.17 16.25
CA ALA A 152 -6.59 -7.22 15.21
C ALA A 152 -7.29 -8.53 15.61
N ASP A 153 -7.42 -8.78 16.91
CA ASP A 153 -8.11 -9.95 17.49
C ASP A 153 -9.62 -9.71 17.71
N SER A 154 -10.09 -8.46 17.60
CA SER A 154 -11.51 -8.08 17.74
C SER A 154 -12.34 -8.58 16.56
N PRO A 155 -13.64 -8.93 16.74
CA PRO A 155 -14.58 -9.20 15.64
C PRO A 155 -14.66 -8.05 14.62
N SER A 156 -14.39 -6.82 15.06
CA SER A 156 -14.41 -5.60 14.26
C SER A 156 -13.09 -4.84 14.41
N PRO A 157 -12.00 -5.30 13.76
CA PRO A 157 -10.70 -4.64 13.86
C PRO A 157 -10.76 -3.25 13.21
N THR A 158 -10.03 -2.29 13.78
CA THR A 158 -9.91 -0.97 13.15
C THR A 158 -8.88 -1.05 12.04
N VAL A 159 -9.29 -0.78 10.80
CA VAL A 159 -8.39 -0.77 9.64
C VAL A 159 -8.46 0.55 8.90
N LYS A 160 -7.29 1.16 8.64
CA LYS A 160 -7.16 2.43 7.92
C LYS A 160 -6.02 2.39 6.91
N LEU A 161 -6.18 3.07 5.78
CA LEU A 161 -5.13 3.30 4.81
C LEU A 161 -4.25 4.48 5.26
N GLY A 162 -2.94 4.30 5.27
CA GLY A 162 -1.97 5.33 5.61
C GLY A 162 -0.96 5.61 4.51
N ASP A 163 -0.10 6.59 4.76
CA ASP A 163 0.97 7.08 3.87
C ASP A 163 0.48 7.64 2.53
N LEU A 164 0.09 8.92 2.55
CA LEU A 164 -0.36 9.66 1.38
C LEU A 164 0.79 10.33 0.61
N GLY A 165 2.05 9.98 0.87
CA GLY A 165 3.21 10.63 0.26
C GLY A 165 3.33 10.46 -1.25
N ASN A 166 2.63 9.47 -1.82
CA ASN A 166 2.55 9.25 -3.27
C ASN A 166 1.19 9.59 -3.87
N LEU A 167 0.28 10.24 -3.11
CA LEU A 167 -1.03 10.64 -3.62
C LEU A 167 -0.87 11.64 -4.76
N ILE A 168 -1.48 11.34 -5.91
CA ILE A 168 -1.46 12.22 -7.08
C ILE A 168 -2.85 12.31 -7.74
N PRO A 169 -3.14 13.37 -8.52
CA PRO A 169 -4.34 13.41 -9.33
C PRO A 169 -4.37 12.31 -10.39
N ALA A 170 -5.53 11.69 -10.60
CA ALA A 170 -5.78 10.82 -11.74
C ALA A 170 -5.55 11.58 -13.06
N GLY A 171 -5.12 10.88 -14.11
CA GLY A 171 -4.78 11.51 -15.39
C GLY A 171 -3.40 12.16 -15.45
N SER A 172 -2.67 12.23 -14.33
CA SER A 172 -1.31 12.78 -14.29
C SER A 172 -0.38 12.05 -15.27
N GLN A 173 0.42 12.82 -16.01
CA GLN A 173 1.45 12.29 -16.90
C GLN A 173 2.81 12.34 -16.20
N LEU A 174 3.40 11.17 -15.96
CA LEU A 174 4.68 11.04 -15.28
C LEU A 174 5.77 10.57 -16.25
N THR A 175 6.99 11.03 -16.04
CA THR A 175 8.18 10.55 -16.76
C THR A 175 8.70 9.20 -16.24
N TYR A 176 8.10 8.69 -15.15
CA TYR A 176 8.44 7.43 -14.50
C TYR A 176 7.17 6.61 -14.23
N ARG A 177 7.33 5.30 -14.01
CA ARG A 177 6.21 4.43 -13.61
C ARG A 177 5.90 4.59 -12.12
N LEU A 178 4.64 4.90 -11.83
CA LEU A 178 4.06 4.90 -10.49
C LEU A 178 4.07 3.48 -9.87
N GLN A 179 3.81 3.40 -8.56
CA GLN A 179 3.68 2.16 -7.77
C GLN A 179 4.98 1.35 -7.66
N GLY A 180 5.21 0.70 -6.52
CA GLY A 180 6.30 -0.26 -6.36
C GLY A 180 6.09 -1.51 -7.23
N HIS A 181 7.17 -2.18 -7.67
CA HIS A 181 7.08 -3.37 -8.54
C HIS A 181 6.16 -4.47 -8.01
N ALA A 182 6.04 -4.59 -6.68
CA ALA A 182 5.26 -5.63 -6.02
C ALA A 182 3.75 -5.39 -6.04
N ILE A 183 3.28 -4.19 -6.37
CA ILE A 183 1.86 -3.82 -6.39
C ILE A 183 1.44 -3.15 -7.72
N ARG A 184 2.40 -2.95 -8.63
CA ARG A 184 2.19 -2.18 -9.85
C ARG A 184 1.20 -2.87 -10.79
N ALA A 185 0.16 -2.13 -11.17
CA ALA A 185 -0.88 -2.57 -12.07
C ALA A 185 -0.38 -2.75 -13.51
N PRO A 186 -0.98 -3.67 -14.29
CA PRO A 186 -0.51 -3.99 -15.64
C PRO A 186 -0.55 -2.77 -16.58
N GLU A 187 -1.53 -1.88 -16.41
CA GLU A 187 -1.62 -0.65 -17.19
C GLU A 187 -0.46 0.32 -16.93
N ILE A 188 0.05 0.36 -15.70
CA ILE A 188 1.22 1.17 -15.35
C ILE A 188 2.51 0.53 -15.90
N TRP A 189 2.59 -0.80 -15.96
CA TRP A 189 3.68 -1.50 -16.67
C TRP A 189 3.69 -1.18 -18.17
N MET A 190 2.55 -0.86 -18.77
CA MET A 190 2.51 -0.48 -20.18
C MET A 190 2.72 1.00 -20.46
N GLY A 191 2.77 1.85 -19.44
CA GLY A 191 2.85 3.30 -19.60
C GLY A 191 1.52 4.02 -19.78
N ARG A 192 0.40 3.31 -19.66
CA ARG A 192 -0.92 3.93 -19.82
C ARG A 192 -1.18 4.97 -18.73
N THR A 193 -2.11 5.86 -19.03
CA THR A 193 -2.52 6.94 -18.14
C THR A 193 -2.94 6.41 -16.77
N ILE A 194 -2.53 7.14 -15.74
CA ILE A 194 -2.80 6.80 -14.35
C ILE A 194 -4.29 6.99 -14.05
N SER A 195 -4.91 6.00 -13.43
CA SER A 195 -6.33 6.02 -13.05
C SER A 195 -6.55 5.35 -11.68
N PRO A 196 -7.68 5.61 -11.00
CA PRO A 196 -8.01 4.95 -9.73
C PRO A 196 -8.05 3.42 -9.80
N ALA A 197 -8.23 2.85 -11.00
CA ALA A 197 -8.22 1.40 -11.20
C ALA A 197 -6.90 0.76 -10.74
N CYS A 198 -5.76 1.47 -10.83
CA CYS A 198 -4.46 0.90 -10.43
C CYS A 198 -4.35 0.69 -8.91
N ASP A 199 -5.10 1.45 -8.10
CA ASP A 199 -5.17 1.27 -6.66
C ASP A 199 -6.10 0.10 -6.27
N VAL A 200 -7.18 -0.12 -7.02
CA VAL A 200 -8.04 -1.31 -6.85
C VAL A 200 -7.23 -2.59 -7.13
N TRP A 201 -6.41 -2.57 -8.18
CA TRP A 201 -5.45 -3.65 -8.46
C TRP A 201 -4.47 -3.85 -7.28
N ALA A 202 -3.87 -2.76 -6.80
CA ALA A 202 -2.91 -2.81 -5.70
C ALA A 202 -3.53 -3.36 -4.40
N LEU A 203 -4.83 -3.13 -4.15
CA LEU A 203 -5.57 -3.80 -3.09
C LEU A 203 -5.68 -5.31 -3.31
N GLY A 204 -6.07 -5.76 -4.51
CA GLY A 204 -6.13 -7.19 -4.85
C GLY A 204 -4.79 -7.89 -4.63
N VAL A 205 -3.69 -7.28 -5.09
CA VAL A 205 -2.33 -7.76 -4.86
C VAL A 205 -1.96 -7.77 -3.38
N SER A 206 -2.38 -6.74 -2.63
CA SER A 206 -2.13 -6.64 -1.18
C SER A 206 -2.79 -7.77 -0.39
N LEU A 207 -4.06 -8.06 -0.69
CA LEU A 207 -4.80 -9.16 -0.08
C LEU A 207 -4.17 -10.50 -0.44
N ALA A 208 -3.85 -10.74 -1.70
CA ALA A 208 -3.18 -11.97 -2.15
C ALA A 208 -1.85 -12.18 -1.42
N ASN A 209 -1.01 -11.14 -1.33
CA ASN A 209 0.29 -11.22 -0.65
C ASN A 209 0.15 -11.46 0.86
N PHE A 210 -0.84 -10.82 1.51
CA PHE A 210 -1.14 -11.01 2.92
C PHE A 210 -1.60 -12.45 3.20
N LEU A 211 -2.59 -12.92 2.43
CA LEU A 211 -3.16 -14.26 2.56
C LEU A 211 -2.17 -15.36 2.18
N ALA A 212 -1.24 -15.11 1.26
CA ALA A 212 -0.16 -16.04 0.95
C ALA A 212 1.02 -15.98 1.95
N ALA A 213 1.03 -14.99 2.84
CA ALA A 213 2.16 -14.64 3.71
C ALA A 213 3.51 -14.51 2.96
N LYS A 214 3.44 -14.14 1.68
CA LYS A 214 4.55 -14.09 0.71
C LYS A 214 4.22 -13.06 -0.37
N GLN A 215 5.24 -12.43 -0.92
CA GLN A 215 5.10 -11.57 -2.10
C GLN A 215 4.94 -12.45 -3.37
N LEU A 216 3.70 -12.70 -3.77
CA LEU A 216 3.35 -13.38 -5.01
C LEU A 216 3.68 -12.54 -6.23
N PHE A 217 3.55 -11.22 -6.14
CA PHE A 217 3.84 -10.28 -7.22
C PHE A 217 5.23 -9.63 -7.07
N GLY A 218 5.67 -8.92 -8.12
CA GLY A 218 6.96 -8.23 -8.13
C GLY A 218 8.19 -9.16 -8.25
N PRO A 219 9.40 -8.65 -7.97
CA PRO A 219 10.64 -9.36 -8.24
C PRO A 219 11.02 -10.39 -7.16
N SER A 220 10.17 -10.63 -6.17
CA SER A 220 10.44 -11.63 -5.12
C SER A 220 10.56 -13.03 -5.73
N GLY A 221 11.61 -13.76 -5.33
CA GLY A 221 12.00 -15.04 -5.92
C GLY A 221 13.05 -14.93 -7.03
N PHE A 222 13.35 -13.73 -7.51
CA PHE A 222 14.42 -13.51 -8.48
C PHE A 222 15.80 -13.70 -7.85
N ASN A 223 16.58 -14.65 -8.36
CA ASN A 223 17.86 -15.07 -7.77
C ASN A 223 19.05 -15.07 -8.75
N LEU A 224 18.91 -14.53 -9.97
CA LEU A 224 20.03 -14.49 -10.91
C LEU A 224 21.08 -13.45 -10.50
N GLN A 225 22.35 -13.84 -10.55
CA GLN A 225 23.48 -12.96 -10.36
C GLN A 225 23.77 -12.24 -11.67
N LEU A 226 23.52 -10.94 -11.69
CA LEU A 226 23.67 -10.07 -12.85
C LEU A 226 24.22 -8.73 -12.39
N GLU A 227 24.91 -8.03 -13.28
CA GLU A 227 25.26 -6.62 -13.07
C GLU A 227 24.02 -5.76 -12.84
N GLN A 228 24.18 -4.65 -12.12
CA GLN A 228 23.06 -3.87 -11.59
C GLN A 228 22.04 -3.42 -12.65
N LYS A 229 22.50 -2.99 -13.83
CA LYS A 229 21.61 -2.54 -14.93
C LYS A 229 20.81 -3.70 -15.51
N ALA A 230 21.46 -4.82 -15.80
CA ALA A 230 20.81 -6.04 -16.29
C ALA A 230 19.84 -6.61 -15.26
N ARG A 231 20.23 -6.60 -13.97
CA ARG A 231 19.39 -7.01 -12.85
C ARG A 231 18.09 -6.22 -12.78
N LYS A 232 18.13 -4.89 -12.88
CA LYS A 232 16.91 -4.05 -12.85
C LYS A 232 15.96 -4.39 -13.98
N LYS A 233 16.46 -4.51 -15.21
CA LYS A 233 15.65 -4.91 -16.38
C LYS A 233 15.03 -6.29 -16.20
N MET A 234 15.80 -7.24 -15.70
CA MET A 234 15.33 -8.61 -15.46
C MET A 234 14.30 -8.68 -14.34
N GLN A 235 14.44 -7.89 -13.27
CA GLN A 235 13.44 -7.78 -12.21
C GLN A 235 12.11 -7.23 -12.70
N ILE A 236 12.14 -6.29 -13.64
CA ILE A 236 10.92 -5.78 -14.31
C ILE A 236 10.25 -6.92 -15.10
N ALA A 237 11.00 -7.56 -16.00
CA ALA A 237 10.47 -8.67 -16.80
C ALA A 237 9.95 -9.82 -15.93
N TYR A 238 10.65 -10.17 -14.85
CA TYR A 238 10.22 -11.18 -13.89
C TYR A 238 8.90 -10.77 -13.19
N SER A 239 8.72 -9.48 -12.87
CA SER A 239 7.48 -8.97 -12.28
C SER A 239 6.30 -9.07 -13.24
N ILE A 240 6.50 -8.71 -14.52
CA ILE A 240 5.49 -8.82 -15.58
C ILE A 240 5.14 -10.30 -15.83
N ALA A 241 6.15 -11.17 -15.92
CA ALA A 241 5.97 -12.60 -16.12
C ALA A 241 5.15 -13.24 -14.98
N LYS A 242 5.37 -12.83 -13.73
CA LYS A 242 4.53 -13.27 -12.61
C LYS A 242 3.08 -12.83 -12.74
N ILE A 243 2.81 -11.60 -13.21
CA ILE A 243 1.42 -11.16 -13.47
C ILE A 243 0.77 -12.08 -14.49
N ILE A 244 1.47 -12.37 -15.60
CA ILE A 244 0.96 -13.25 -16.65
C ILE A 244 0.68 -14.66 -16.11
N GLN A 245 1.61 -15.21 -15.32
CA GLN A 245 1.48 -16.55 -14.74
C GLN A 245 0.37 -16.67 -13.68
N LEU A 246 0.17 -15.62 -12.88
CA LEU A 246 -0.80 -15.60 -11.79
C LEU A 246 -2.22 -15.30 -12.27
N VAL A 247 -2.37 -14.32 -13.17
CA VAL A 247 -3.66 -13.70 -13.50
C VAL A 247 -4.11 -14.01 -14.94
N GLY A 248 -3.15 -14.17 -15.86
CA GLY A 248 -3.43 -14.48 -17.26
C GLY A 248 -2.73 -13.54 -18.25
N PRO A 249 -2.82 -13.84 -19.56
CA PRO A 249 -2.16 -13.07 -20.61
C PRO A 249 -2.68 -11.63 -20.64
N ILE A 250 -1.77 -10.70 -20.89
CA ILE A 250 -2.02 -9.26 -20.95
C ILE A 250 -2.36 -8.90 -22.42
N PRO A 251 -3.62 -8.61 -22.79
CA PRO A 251 -4.10 -8.76 -24.17
C PRO A 251 -4.03 -7.51 -25.07
N TRP A 252 -3.39 -6.42 -24.64
CA TRP A 252 -3.52 -5.10 -25.28
C TRP A 252 -2.18 -4.50 -25.76
N ASP A 253 -2.28 -3.41 -26.51
CA ASP A 253 -1.11 -2.71 -27.05
C ASP A 253 -0.19 -2.17 -25.95
N ILE A 254 1.08 -2.56 -26.04
CA ILE A 254 2.17 -2.11 -25.18
C ILE A 254 2.84 -0.93 -25.87
N GLU A 255 3.04 0.18 -25.17
CA GLU A 255 3.83 1.28 -25.75
C GLU A 255 5.22 0.79 -26.16
N SER A 256 5.66 1.20 -27.35
CA SER A 256 6.89 0.69 -28.00
C SER A 256 8.14 0.73 -27.11
N ARG A 257 8.23 1.71 -26.20
CA ARG A 257 9.35 1.85 -25.26
C ARG A 257 9.42 0.72 -24.21
N TYR A 258 8.34 -0.03 -24.00
CA TYR A 258 8.25 -1.10 -23.00
C TYR A 258 8.18 -2.51 -23.59
N THR A 259 7.99 -2.67 -24.90
CA THR A 259 7.85 -3.99 -25.56
C THR A 259 8.97 -4.97 -25.18
N LYS A 260 10.23 -4.50 -25.14
CA LYS A 260 11.40 -5.32 -24.79
C LYS A 260 11.34 -5.95 -23.39
N GLU A 261 10.59 -5.35 -22.46
CA GLU A 261 10.41 -5.88 -21.11
C GLU A 261 9.37 -7.02 -21.10
N PHE A 262 8.34 -6.91 -21.93
CA PHE A 262 7.32 -7.94 -22.11
C PHE A 262 7.85 -9.13 -22.94
N ASP A 263 8.65 -8.89 -23.97
CA ASP A 263 9.35 -9.96 -24.73
C ASP A 263 10.21 -10.80 -23.79
N LEU A 264 10.94 -10.12 -22.88
CA LEU A 264 11.76 -10.79 -21.89
C LEU A 264 10.91 -11.53 -20.85
N ALA A 265 9.76 -10.99 -20.46
CA ALA A 265 8.83 -11.65 -19.56
C ALA A 265 8.29 -12.96 -20.17
N ASN A 266 7.91 -12.94 -21.45
CA ASN A 266 7.48 -14.13 -22.18
C ASN A 266 8.59 -15.17 -22.29
N ALA A 267 9.82 -14.75 -22.62
CA ALA A 267 10.98 -15.64 -22.65
C ALA A 267 11.28 -16.29 -21.28
N LEU A 268 11.03 -15.60 -20.16
CA LEU A 268 11.15 -16.16 -18.82
C LEU A 268 10.07 -17.22 -18.52
N LEU A 269 8.87 -17.05 -19.06
CA LEU A 269 7.78 -18.02 -18.94
C LEU A 269 8.07 -19.27 -19.77
N GLU A 270 8.46 -19.10 -21.04
CA GLU A 270 8.81 -20.20 -21.95
C GLU A 270 9.95 -21.07 -21.41
N LYS A 271 10.89 -20.46 -20.69
CA LYS A 271 12.03 -21.16 -20.06
C LYS A 271 11.74 -21.61 -18.62
N GLU A 272 10.50 -21.50 -18.15
CA GLU A 272 10.05 -21.94 -16.83
C GLU A 272 10.85 -21.34 -15.65
N PHE A 273 11.33 -20.10 -15.80
CA PHE A 273 12.01 -19.37 -14.71
C PHE A 273 11.04 -18.88 -13.64
N ILE A 274 9.75 -18.76 -13.97
CA ILE A 274 8.71 -18.32 -13.04
C ILE A 274 8.20 -19.52 -12.26
N LYS A 275 8.30 -19.44 -10.92
CA LYS A 275 8.00 -20.55 -10.00
C LYS A 275 6.67 -20.42 -9.26
N VAL A 276 5.98 -19.29 -9.40
CA VAL A 276 4.59 -19.17 -8.93
C VAL A 276 3.66 -19.87 -9.91
N ARG A 277 2.58 -20.45 -9.39
CA ARG A 277 1.49 -21.02 -10.19
C ARG A 277 0.40 -19.97 -10.43
N SER A 278 -0.79 -20.41 -10.84
CA SER A 278 -1.96 -19.52 -10.91
C SER A 278 -2.30 -18.96 -9.54
N LEU A 279 -3.00 -17.82 -9.50
CA LEU A 279 -3.45 -17.20 -8.26
C LEU A 279 -4.27 -18.16 -7.39
N GLU A 280 -5.19 -18.91 -8.00
CA GLU A 280 -6.06 -19.89 -7.33
C GLU A 280 -5.21 -20.97 -6.68
N THR A 281 -4.20 -21.45 -7.40
CA THR A 281 -3.31 -22.48 -6.87
C THR A 281 -2.48 -21.97 -5.70
N GLU A 282 -1.92 -20.76 -5.80
CA GLU A 282 -1.11 -20.17 -4.72
C GLU A 282 -1.96 -19.89 -3.46
N LEU A 283 -3.21 -19.46 -3.61
CA LEU A 283 -4.11 -19.14 -2.50
C LEU A 283 -4.81 -20.39 -1.92
N SER A 284 -5.19 -21.37 -2.75
CA SER A 284 -5.78 -22.64 -2.29
C SER A 284 -4.80 -23.42 -1.41
N ASN A 285 -3.50 -23.40 -1.73
CA ASN A 285 -2.45 -24.00 -0.90
C ASN A 285 -2.37 -23.40 0.52
N MET A 286 -3.03 -22.25 0.74
CA MET A 286 -3.06 -21.54 2.01
C MET A 286 -4.41 -21.66 2.72
N GLU A 287 -5.32 -22.50 2.21
CA GLU A 287 -6.68 -22.73 2.73
C GLU A 287 -7.52 -21.43 2.72
N VAL A 288 -7.30 -20.57 1.73
CA VAL A 288 -8.12 -19.37 1.54
C VAL A 288 -9.48 -19.78 0.98
N PRO A 289 -10.60 -19.30 1.54
CA PRO A 289 -11.95 -19.58 1.01
C PRO A 289 -12.11 -19.17 -0.47
N GLU A 290 -12.83 -19.97 -1.25
CA GLU A 290 -12.98 -19.77 -2.70
C GLU A 290 -13.64 -18.43 -3.04
N ASP A 291 -14.65 -18.01 -2.28
CA ASP A 291 -15.33 -16.71 -2.42
C ASP A 291 -14.38 -15.52 -2.19
N CYS A 292 -13.38 -15.68 -1.32
CA CYS A 292 -12.30 -14.71 -1.13
C CYS A 292 -11.36 -14.66 -2.33
N VAL A 293 -11.01 -15.84 -2.89
CA VAL A 293 -10.19 -15.93 -4.10
C VAL A 293 -10.91 -15.29 -5.28
N GLU A 294 -12.21 -15.53 -5.43
CA GLU A 294 -13.08 -14.90 -6.44
C GLU A 294 -13.07 -13.37 -6.30
N PHE A 295 -13.25 -12.85 -5.08
CA PHE A 295 -13.17 -11.42 -4.83
C PHE A 295 -11.81 -10.83 -5.21
N ILE A 296 -10.71 -11.50 -4.87
CA ILE A 296 -9.37 -11.04 -5.25
C ILE A 296 -9.20 -11.06 -6.77
N ARG A 297 -9.69 -12.08 -7.47
CA ARG A 297 -9.70 -12.12 -8.95
C ARG A 297 -10.49 -10.95 -9.53
N TYR A 298 -11.64 -10.62 -8.94
CA TYR A 298 -12.47 -9.49 -9.35
C TYR A 298 -11.72 -8.15 -9.24
N LEU A 299 -10.94 -7.94 -8.17
CA LEU A 299 -10.07 -6.75 -8.05
C LEU A 299 -8.88 -6.78 -9.04
N LEU A 300 -8.42 -7.98 -9.40
CA LEU A 300 -7.32 -8.22 -10.34
C LEU A 300 -7.79 -8.40 -11.78
N THR A 301 -9.00 -7.92 -12.13
CA THR A 301 -9.41 -7.82 -13.54
C THR A 301 -8.35 -7.05 -14.30
N LEU A 302 -7.81 -7.70 -15.34
CA LEU A 302 -6.70 -7.18 -16.11
C LEU A 302 -7.08 -5.81 -16.69
N ASP A 303 -8.14 -5.73 -17.49
CA ASP A 303 -8.52 -4.49 -18.17
C ASP A 303 -8.92 -3.42 -17.15
N PRO A 304 -8.21 -2.28 -17.06
CA PRO A 304 -8.55 -1.23 -16.10
C PRO A 304 -9.92 -0.60 -16.36
N HIS A 305 -10.51 -0.75 -17.56
CA HIS A 305 -11.85 -0.27 -17.88
C HIS A 305 -12.95 -1.25 -17.42
N GLU A 306 -12.66 -2.55 -17.40
CA GLU A 306 -13.56 -3.59 -16.89
C GLU A 306 -13.31 -3.90 -15.41
N ARG A 307 -12.19 -3.44 -14.86
CA ARG A 307 -11.85 -3.58 -13.43
C ARG A 307 -12.85 -2.78 -12.60
N PRO A 308 -13.38 -3.35 -11.51
CA PRO A 308 -14.36 -2.64 -10.70
C PRO A 308 -13.79 -1.34 -10.14
N THR A 309 -14.64 -0.33 -10.08
CA THR A 309 -14.40 0.83 -9.23
C THR A 309 -14.44 0.43 -7.75
N ALA A 310 -13.90 1.28 -6.87
CA ALA A 310 -13.97 1.02 -5.44
C ALA A 310 -15.42 0.85 -4.93
N GLU A 311 -16.36 1.65 -5.46
CA GLU A 311 -17.78 1.58 -5.13
C GLU A 311 -18.46 0.31 -5.65
N GLN A 312 -18.07 -0.19 -6.83
CA GLN A 312 -18.55 -1.46 -7.37
C GLN A 312 -18.00 -2.63 -6.54
N ALA A 313 -16.71 -2.61 -6.23
CA ALA A 313 -16.07 -3.62 -5.39
C ALA A 313 -16.69 -3.71 -3.99
N LEU A 314 -17.11 -2.58 -3.41
CA LEU A 314 -17.82 -2.55 -2.12
C LEU A 314 -19.16 -3.28 -2.14
N LYS A 315 -19.76 -3.52 -3.30
CA LYS A 315 -21.03 -4.25 -3.46
C LYS A 315 -20.82 -5.76 -3.64
N HIS A 316 -19.57 -6.23 -3.74
CA HIS A 316 -19.29 -7.64 -3.98
C HIS A 316 -19.79 -8.53 -2.82
N PRO A 317 -20.44 -9.68 -3.10
CA PRO A 317 -21.04 -10.54 -2.07
C PRO A 317 -20.08 -10.94 -0.96
N TRP A 318 -18.82 -11.25 -1.26
CA TRP A 318 -17.83 -11.61 -0.24
C TRP A 318 -17.67 -10.61 0.92
N LEU A 319 -17.91 -9.31 0.68
CA LEU A 319 -17.81 -8.25 1.69
C LEU A 319 -19.06 -8.09 2.56
N HIS A 320 -20.15 -8.74 2.18
CA HIS A 320 -21.41 -8.73 2.91
C HIS A 320 -21.64 -10.14 3.38
N ASP A 321 -21.68 -10.36 4.69
CA ASP A 321 -22.03 -11.69 5.17
C ASP A 321 -23.41 -12.05 4.59
N THR A 322 -23.47 -13.16 3.85
CA THR A 322 -24.75 -13.76 3.47
C THR A 322 -25.42 -14.13 4.79
N ALA A 323 -26.52 -13.44 5.09
CA ALA A 323 -27.37 -13.69 6.25
C ALA A 323 -27.73 -15.18 6.41
#